data_AF-A0A6B3EJ26-F1
#
_entry.id   AF-A0A6B3EJ26-F1
#
_cell.length_a   1.000
_cell.length_b   1.000
_cell.length_c   1.000
_cell.angle_alpha   90.00
_cell.angle_beta   90.00
_cell.angle_gamma   90.00
#
_symmetry.space_group_name_H-M   'P 1'
#
loop_
_entity.id
_entity.type
_entity.pdbx_description
1 polymer ?
#
loop_
_entity_poly.entity_id
_entity_poly.type
_entity_poly.pdbx_seq_one_letter_code
_entity_poly.pdbx_strand_id
1 'polypeptide(L)'
;REHALCRSLSLDPAVEALYCAPGNAGIAEVAEVRPVDALEGADVVRLARETGADLVVVGPEAPLVAGVADAVREAGIACFGPGREAARLEGSKAFAKDVMAAAQVPTA
;
A
#
# COMPACT_ATOMS: atom_id res chain seq x y z
N ARG A 1 0.71 11.76 -2.76
CA ARG A 1 0.84 11.22 -1.38
C ARG A 1 2.07 10.34 -1.26
N GLU A 2 2.28 9.43 -2.20
CA GLU A 2 3.33 8.42 -2.19
C GLU A 2 4.73 9.04 -2.25
N HIS A 3 4.92 10.16 -2.97
CA HIS A 3 6.18 10.90 -2.92
C HIS A 3 6.48 11.46 -1.52
N ALA A 4 5.49 11.98 -0.80
CA ALA A 4 5.70 12.45 0.57
C ALA A 4 6.07 11.28 1.51
N LEU A 5 5.43 10.11 1.34
CA LEU A 5 5.80 8.90 2.08
C LEU A 5 7.24 8.47 1.78
N CYS A 6 7.63 8.39 0.50
CA CYS A 6 8.99 8.03 0.11
C CYS A 6 10.02 9.01 0.68
N ARG A 7 9.74 10.32 0.62
CA ARG A 7 10.61 11.34 1.19
C ARG A 7 10.74 11.21 2.71
N SER A 8 9.67 10.89 3.42
CA SER A 8 9.75 10.67 4.87
C SER A 8 10.56 9.41 5.21
N LEU A 9 10.35 8.31 4.48
CA LEU A 9 11.08 7.06 4.69
C LEU A 9 12.56 7.19 4.32
N SER A 10 12.91 7.95 3.28
CA SER A 10 14.30 8.17 2.88
C SER A 10 15.12 8.97 3.89
N LEU A 11 14.48 9.60 4.88
CA LEU A 11 15.14 10.36 5.95
C LEU A 11 15.36 9.53 7.21
N ASP A 12 14.80 8.32 7.28
CA ASP A 12 14.98 7.43 8.42
C ASP A 12 16.34 6.71 8.31
N PRO A 13 17.24 6.84 9.30
CA PRO A 13 18.55 6.19 9.27
C PRO A 13 18.50 4.66 9.33
N ALA A 14 17.36 4.05 9.68
CA ALA A 14 17.17 2.60 9.65
C ALA A 14 16.80 2.06 8.26
N VAL A 15 16.45 2.93 7.30
CA VAL A 15 16.09 2.51 5.93
C VAL A 15 17.34 2.40 5.08
N GLU A 16 17.73 1.17 4.74
CA GLU A 16 18.92 0.89 3.93
C GLU A 16 18.66 0.99 2.42
N ALA A 17 17.44 0.63 1.99
CA ALA A 17 17.01 0.70 0.60
C ALA A 17 15.53 1.08 0.52
N LEU A 18 15.19 1.93 -0.46
CA LEU A 18 13.82 2.39 -0.67
C LEU A 18 13.44 2.23 -2.14
N TYR A 19 12.36 1.49 -2.38
CA TYR A 19 11.81 1.25 -3.70
C TYR A 19 10.40 1.85 -3.79
N CYS A 20 10.04 2.38 -4.96
CA CYS A 20 8.68 2.78 -5.24
C CYS A 20 8.22 2.21 -6.59
N ALA A 21 7.01 1.67 -6.61
CA ALA A 21 6.47 1.00 -7.78
C ALA A 21 5.00 1.40 -8.00
N PRO A 22 4.61 1.92 -9.19
CA PRO A 22 5.45 2.22 -10.35
C PRO A 22 6.22 3.55 -10.25
N GLY A 23 6.06 4.31 -9.16
CA GLY A 23 6.76 5.57 -8.94
C GLY A 23 6.37 6.71 -9.91
N ASN A 24 7.12 7.81 -9.84
CA ASN A 24 7.08 8.92 -10.80
C ASN A 24 8.43 9.66 -10.78
N ALA A 25 8.60 10.65 -11.67
CA ALA A 25 9.87 11.38 -11.82
C ALA A 25 10.37 12.02 -10.50
N GLY A 26 9.47 12.59 -9.69
CA GLY A 26 9.87 13.19 -8.41
C GLY A 26 10.27 12.13 -7.37
N ILE A 27 9.62 10.96 -7.38
CA ILE A 27 9.99 9.86 -6.48
C ILE A 27 11.37 9.29 -6.83
N ALA A 28 11.75 9.29 -8.10
CA ALA A 28 13.05 8.82 -8.55
C ALA A 28 14.23 9.63 -7.98
N GLU A 29 13.98 10.80 -7.39
CA GLU A 29 14.99 11.60 -6.68
C GLU A 29 15.31 11.05 -5.29
N VAL A 30 14.43 10.23 -4.70
CA VAL A 30 14.53 9.76 -3.30
C VAL A 30 14.37 8.25 -3.10
N ALA A 31 13.98 7.52 -4.14
CA ALA A 31 13.79 6.06 -4.12
C ALA A 31 14.08 5.45 -5.50
N GLU A 32 14.48 4.18 -5.53
CA GLU A 32 14.59 3.44 -6.80
C GLU A 32 13.21 3.12 -7.34
N VAL A 33 12.94 3.55 -8.58
CA VAL A 33 11.64 3.31 -9.23
C VAL A 33 11.66 1.99 -9.98
N ARG A 34 10.67 1.13 -9.71
CA ARG A 34 10.53 -0.19 -10.34
C ARG A 34 9.15 -0.36 -10.97
N PRO A 35 9.06 -0.95 -12.18
CA PRO A 35 7.78 -1.22 -12.79
C PRO A 35 7.08 -2.38 -12.08
N VAL A 36 5.81 -2.18 -11.72
CA VAL A 36 4.88 -3.24 -11.33
C VAL A 36 3.48 -2.88 -11.82
N ASP A 37 2.64 -3.88 -12.03
CA ASP A 37 1.20 -3.68 -11.96
C ASP A 37 0.77 -3.64 -10.49
N ALA A 38 0.42 -2.46 -10.01
CA ALA A 38 0.04 -2.25 -8.61
C ALA A 38 -1.29 -2.92 -8.24
N LEU A 39 -2.08 -3.40 -9.20
CA LEU A 39 -3.32 -4.14 -8.93
C LEU A 39 -3.08 -5.65 -8.85
N GLU A 40 -1.94 -6.12 -9.32
CA GLU A 40 -1.58 -7.54 -9.33
C GLU A 40 -0.70 -7.89 -8.12
N GLY A 41 -1.33 -8.45 -7.08
CA GLY A 41 -0.64 -8.81 -5.84
C GLY A 41 0.58 -9.71 -6.04
N ALA A 42 0.53 -10.61 -7.03
CA ALA A 42 1.65 -11.48 -7.36
C ALA A 42 2.88 -10.69 -7.87
N ASP A 43 2.66 -9.60 -8.60
CA ASP A 43 3.75 -8.78 -9.14
C ASP A 43 4.41 -7.95 -8.04
N VAL A 44 3.61 -7.43 -7.11
CA VAL A 44 4.11 -6.74 -5.91
C VAL A 44 4.90 -7.69 -5.00
N VAL A 45 4.39 -8.91 -4.77
CA VAL A 45 5.10 -9.95 -3.99
C VAL A 45 6.42 -10.34 -4.67
N ARG A 46 6.42 -10.48 -5.99
CA ARG A 46 7.63 -10.78 -6.77
C ARG A 46 8.68 -9.68 -6.56
N LEU A 47 8.31 -8.41 -6.75
CA LEU A 47 9.25 -7.30 -6.54
C LEU A 47 9.76 -7.27 -5.10
N ALA A 48 8.88 -7.40 -4.10
CA ALA A 48 9.26 -7.36 -2.70
C ALA A 48 10.26 -8.47 -2.34
N ARG A 49 10.12 -9.66 -2.92
CA ARG A 49 11.10 -10.76 -2.76
C ARG A 49 12.41 -10.48 -3.47
N GLU A 50 12.36 -9.97 -4.70
CA GLU A 50 13.56 -9.62 -5.48
C GLU A 50 14.41 -8.55 -4.79
N THR A 51 13.77 -7.58 -4.14
CA THR A 51 14.47 -6.49 -3.44
C THR A 51 14.77 -6.81 -1.98
N GLY A 52 14.32 -7.95 -1.46
CA GLY A 52 14.46 -8.31 -0.04
C GLY A 52 13.73 -7.33 0.90
N ALA A 53 12.57 -6.82 0.50
CA ALA A 53 11.84 -5.81 1.28
C ALA A 53 11.30 -6.39 2.60
N ASP A 54 11.65 -5.75 3.72
CA ASP A 54 11.11 -6.09 5.04
C ASP A 54 9.66 -5.62 5.24
N LEU A 55 9.29 -4.51 4.59
CA LEU A 55 7.99 -3.86 4.70
C LEU A 55 7.51 -3.36 3.33
N VAL A 56 6.25 -3.62 3.01
CA VAL A 56 5.54 -3.02 1.87
C VAL A 56 4.46 -2.07 2.38
N VAL A 57 4.48 -0.83 1.87
CA VAL A 57 3.44 0.19 2.15
C VAL A 57 2.58 0.38 0.91
N VAL A 58 1.29 0.03 1.00
CA VAL A 58 0.36 0.18 -0.12
C VAL A 58 -0.37 1.52 0.00
N GLY A 59 -0.04 2.47 -0.89
CA GLY A 59 -0.56 3.84 -0.84
C GLY A 59 -1.95 4.03 -1.43
N PRO A 60 -2.20 3.64 -2.70
CA PRO A 60 -3.50 3.85 -3.34
C PRO A 60 -4.59 2.88 -2.86
N GLU A 61 -5.84 3.32 -2.93
CA GLU A 61 -7.02 2.54 -2.55
C GLU A 61 -7.26 1.32 -3.47
N ALA A 62 -7.13 1.50 -4.80
CA ALA A 62 -7.46 0.43 -5.75
C ALA A 62 -6.66 -0.88 -5.54
N PRO A 63 -5.34 -0.87 -5.31
CA PRO A 63 -4.58 -2.05 -4.87
C PRO A 63 -5.10 -2.70 -3.58
N LEU A 64 -5.52 -1.89 -2.60
CA LEU A 64 -6.04 -2.40 -1.33
C LEU A 64 -7.36 -3.13 -1.55
N VAL A 65 -8.26 -2.55 -2.36
CA VAL A 65 -9.53 -3.18 -2.76
C VAL A 65 -9.29 -4.43 -3.61
N ALA A 66 -8.23 -4.46 -4.42
CA ALA A 66 -7.82 -5.65 -5.18
C ALA A 66 -7.24 -6.77 -4.28
N GLY A 67 -6.94 -6.50 -3.01
CA GLY A 67 -6.38 -7.48 -2.07
C GLY A 67 -4.87 -7.64 -2.15
N VAL A 68 -4.14 -6.66 -2.70
CA VAL A 68 -2.68 -6.69 -2.79
C VAL A 68 -2.04 -6.79 -1.41
N ALA A 69 -2.57 -6.07 -0.42
CA ALA A 69 -2.06 -6.14 0.95
C ALA A 69 -2.28 -7.52 1.60
N ASP A 70 -3.31 -8.26 1.20
CA ASP A 70 -3.53 -9.64 1.65
C ASP A 70 -2.47 -10.56 1.05
N ALA A 71 -2.24 -10.47 -0.28
CA ALA A 71 -1.24 -11.27 -0.98
C ALA A 71 0.18 -11.07 -0.42
N VAL A 72 0.56 -9.84 -0.07
CA VAL A 72 1.86 -9.55 0.56
C VAL A 72 1.99 -10.21 1.94
N ARG A 73 0.93 -10.15 2.76
CA ARG A 73 0.93 -10.80 4.08
C ARG A 73 0.98 -12.33 3.97
N GLU A 74 0.21 -12.90 3.05
CA GLU A 74 0.22 -14.35 2.76
C GLU A 74 1.60 -14.83 2.30
N ALA A 75 2.35 -13.97 1.61
CA ALA A 75 3.73 -14.25 1.21
C ALA A 75 4.76 -14.15 2.35
N GLY A 76 4.34 -13.80 3.57
CA GLY A 76 5.18 -13.69 4.76
C GLY A 76 5.92 -12.35 4.91
N ILE A 77 5.52 -11.32 4.16
CA ILE A 77 6.18 -10.01 4.16
C ILE A 77 5.31 -9.03 4.97
N ALA A 78 5.94 -8.19 5.79
CA ALA A 78 5.18 -7.20 6.56
C ALA A 78 4.51 -6.20 5.59
N CYS A 79 3.25 -5.86 5.86
CA CYS A 79 2.47 -4.99 4.99
C CYS A 79 1.70 -3.95 5.78
N PHE A 80 1.88 -2.69 5.42
CA PHE A 80 1.08 -1.56 5.89
C PHE A 80 0.04 -1.18 4.83
N GLY A 81 -1.22 -1.29 5.21
CA GLY A 81 -2.39 -1.07 4.35
C GLY A 81 -3.50 -2.08 4.65
N PRO A 82 -4.79 -1.71 4.68
CA PRO A 82 -5.87 -2.63 5.00
C PRO A 82 -5.94 -3.81 4.01
N GLY A 83 -6.40 -4.97 4.47
CA GLY A 83 -6.79 -6.06 3.58
C GLY A 83 -8.06 -5.72 2.78
N ARG A 84 -8.39 -6.53 1.78
CA ARG A 84 -9.53 -6.30 0.87
C ARG A 84 -10.83 -6.03 1.60
N GLU A 85 -11.12 -6.81 2.65
CA GLU A 85 -12.36 -6.66 3.42
C GLU A 85 -12.44 -5.28 4.09
N ALA A 86 -11.37 -4.88 4.78
CA ALA A 86 -11.31 -3.58 5.46
C ALA A 86 -11.25 -2.41 4.46
N ALA A 87 -10.62 -2.59 3.30
CA ALA A 87 -10.54 -1.58 2.24
C ALA A 87 -11.92 -1.21 1.66
N ARG A 88 -12.94 -2.08 1.80
CA ARG A 88 -14.33 -1.76 1.43
C ARG A 88 -14.89 -0.56 2.17
N LEU A 89 -14.35 -0.25 3.36
CA LEU A 89 -14.76 0.93 4.12
C LEU A 89 -14.47 2.22 3.35
N GLU A 90 -13.40 2.26 2.56
CA GLU A 90 -13.08 3.40 1.68
C GLU A 90 -13.71 3.23 0.28
N GLY A 91 -13.68 2.02 -0.28
CA GLY A 91 -14.14 1.77 -1.66
C GLY A 91 -15.66 1.66 -1.84
N SER A 92 -16.45 1.55 -0.78
CA SER A 92 -17.93 1.44 -0.87
C SER A 92 -18.63 2.37 0.10
N LYS A 93 -19.21 3.44 -0.44
CA LYS A 93 -19.98 4.43 0.34
C LYS A 93 -21.15 3.79 1.11
N ALA A 94 -21.86 2.84 0.51
CA ALA A 94 -22.98 2.16 1.15
C ALA A 94 -22.49 1.32 2.35
N PHE A 95 -21.47 0.50 2.14
CA PHE A 95 -20.86 -0.28 3.22
C PHE A 95 -20.33 0.62 4.35
N ALA A 96 -19.69 1.74 4.00
CA ALA A 96 -19.20 2.69 4.99
C ALA A 96 -20.34 3.29 5.83
N LYS A 97 -21.48 3.61 5.21
CA LYS A 97 -22.67 4.09 5.94
C LYS A 97 -23.24 3.04 6.87
N ASP A 98 -23.32 1.79 6.42
CA ASP A 98 -23.81 0.69 7.26
C ASP A 98 -22.89 0.46 8.47
N VAL A 99 -21.57 0.45 8.26
CA VAL A 99 -20.58 0.32 9.34
C VAL A 99 -20.66 1.51 10.30
N MET A 100 -20.72 2.74 9.79
CA MET A 100 -20.84 3.94 10.63
C MET A 100 -22.14 3.93 11.44
N ALA A 101 -23.28 3.54 10.85
CA ALA A 101 -24.55 3.45 11.55
C ALA A 101 -24.52 2.38 12.65
N ALA A 102 -23.99 1.19 12.35
CA ALA A 102 -23.83 0.11 13.32
C ALA A 102 -22.90 0.49 14.49
N ALA A 103 -21.86 1.28 14.21
CA ALA A 103 -20.91 1.77 15.20
C ALA A 103 -21.31 3.11 15.85
N GLN A 104 -22.50 3.65 15.53
CA GLN A 104 -22.99 4.96 16.01
C GLN A 104 -22.04 6.12 15.72
N VAL A 105 -21.27 6.04 14.62
CA VAL A 105 -20.37 7.10 14.15
C VAL A 105 -21.19 8.20 13.48
N PRO A 106 -21.11 9.46 13.93
CA PRO A 106 -21.82 10.57 13.29
C PRO A 106 -21.41 10.74 11.82
N THR A 107 -22.39 10.79 10.92
CA THR A 107 -22.16 10.93 9.49
C THR A 107 -23.36 11.62 8.82
N ALA A 108 -23.13 12.30 7.69
CA ALA A 108 -24.16 13.08 6.96
C ALA A 108 -25.27 12.23 6.33
#